data_AF-A0A9D6XD21-F1
#
_entry.id   AF-A0A9D6XD21-F1
#
_cell.length_a   1.000
_cell.length_b   1.000
_cell.length_c   1.000
_cell.angle_alpha   90.00
_cell.angle_beta   90.00
_cell.angle_gamma   90.00
#
_symmetry.space_group_name_H-M   'P 1'
#
loop_
_entity.id
_entity.type
_entity.pdbx_description
1 polymer ?
#
loop_
_entity_poly.entity_id
_entity_poly.type
_entity_poly.pdbx_seq_one_letter_code
_entity_poly.pdbx_strand_id
1 'polypeptide(L)'
;MLEMSFLESVIERDIDLLLLEELSVSENFRKMFTTLIFGERAYNVYIRAWHSIIISNLGESDLIFRFEDINGLNVAILIENKIDSTPMPDQGLRYHLRGEEGIKKGEWNAFKTCIIAPKKYLVSVKDTECYDSHISYEEIHSYFTSEGINDDRLAYKARIISQAIQKNRRGYQPTDNELVTAFVKDYCKYANENYSALKIQKPKPRQDRSSWIEFYPNVLPRKEVKLAHQLSNGQIKMMFVNKAEDIEIIRTKYGSSLSNRMSIEKAGKSVKVMMKVNEINPLKKNFDEVKEIIDSALDCLSQLVILYEKVGRI
;
A
#
# COMPACT_ATOMS: atom_id res chain seq x y z
N MET A 1 24.91 22.00 1.22
CA MET A 1 23.61 22.69 1.05
C MET A 1 22.56 21.60 1.25
N LEU A 2 21.73 21.69 2.29
CA LEU A 2 20.69 20.68 2.51
C LEU A 2 19.65 20.81 1.39
N GLU A 3 19.38 19.75 0.63
CA GLU A 3 18.21 19.71 -0.24
C GLU A 3 16.97 19.69 0.65
N MET A 4 16.33 20.85 0.77
CA MET A 4 15.07 20.98 1.51
C MET A 4 13.91 20.69 0.56
N SER A 5 13.17 19.61 0.81
CA SER A 5 11.84 19.42 0.22
C SER A 5 10.78 20.08 1.10
N PHE A 6 9.68 20.54 0.49
CA PHE A 6 8.55 21.12 1.22
C PHE A 6 7.82 20.11 2.11
N LEU A 7 7.63 18.91 1.56
CA LEU A 7 7.17 17.72 2.25
C LEU A 7 8.11 16.58 1.86
N GLU A 8 8.40 15.70 2.80
CA GLU A 8 9.17 14.46 2.55
C GLU A 8 8.44 13.57 1.53
N SER A 9 7.12 13.42 1.72
CA SER A 9 6.23 12.76 0.76
C SER A 9 4.81 13.30 0.89
N VAL A 10 3.98 13.03 -0.13
CA VAL A 10 2.53 13.27 -0.09
C VAL A 10 1.82 11.94 -0.30
N ILE A 11 0.85 11.64 0.56
CA ILE A 11 0.00 10.44 0.50
C ILE A 11 -1.46 10.83 0.32
N GLU A 12 -2.32 9.88 -0.05
CA GLU A 12 -3.75 10.11 -0.30
C GLU A 12 -4.42 10.85 0.87
N ARG A 13 -4.08 10.48 2.12
CA ARG A 13 -4.62 11.11 3.33
C ARG A 13 -4.35 12.63 3.41
N ASP A 14 -3.22 13.10 2.91
CA ASP A 14 -2.90 14.54 2.93
C ASP A 14 -3.86 15.30 2.02
N ILE A 15 -4.21 14.69 0.87
CA ILE A 15 -5.18 15.25 -0.07
C ILE A 15 -6.60 15.14 0.48
N ASP A 16 -6.95 14.01 1.12
CA ASP A 16 -8.26 13.83 1.74
C ASP A 16 -8.55 14.94 2.76
N LEU A 17 -7.58 15.22 3.66
CA LEU A 17 -7.75 16.22 4.70
C LEU A 17 -7.78 17.64 4.14
N LEU A 18 -7.00 17.93 3.11
CA LEU A 18 -7.04 19.21 2.40
C LEU A 18 -8.43 19.45 1.80
N LEU A 19 -9.01 18.44 1.14
CA LEU A 19 -10.33 18.55 0.52
C LEU A 19 -11.45 18.55 1.55
N LEU A 20 -11.32 17.79 2.63
CA LEU A 20 -12.26 17.84 3.76
C LEU A 20 -12.34 19.25 4.33
N GLU A 21 -11.19 19.91 4.51
CA GLU A 21 -11.14 21.30 4.96
C GLU A 21 -11.92 22.20 4.00
N GLU A 22 -11.57 22.19 2.70
CA GLU A 22 -12.21 23.05 1.71
C GLU A 22 -13.72 22.81 1.56
N LEU A 23 -14.14 21.54 1.52
CA LEU A 23 -15.55 21.17 1.50
C LEU A 23 -16.28 21.65 2.76
N SER A 24 -15.59 21.77 3.89
CA SER A 24 -16.18 22.22 5.15
C SER A 24 -16.22 23.74 5.29
N VAL A 25 -15.19 24.45 4.85
CA VAL A 25 -15.02 25.89 5.17
C VAL A 25 -15.19 26.83 3.99
N SER A 26 -15.04 26.36 2.75
CA SER A 26 -15.01 27.22 1.56
C SER A 26 -16.25 27.04 0.69
N GLU A 27 -17.14 28.04 0.70
CA GLU A 27 -18.34 28.03 -0.14
C GLU A 27 -17.99 28.11 -1.64
N ASN A 28 -16.97 28.90 -1.99
CA ASN A 28 -16.50 29.00 -3.37
C ASN A 28 -15.96 27.66 -3.87
N PHE A 29 -15.23 26.92 -3.02
CA PHE A 29 -14.78 25.58 -3.37
C PHE A 29 -15.95 24.64 -3.56
N ARG A 30 -16.94 24.63 -2.64
CA ARG A 30 -18.15 23.78 -2.78
C ARG A 30 -18.92 24.07 -4.07
N LYS A 31 -19.08 25.35 -4.45
CA LYS A 31 -19.73 25.76 -5.69
C LYS A 31 -18.97 25.27 -6.92
N MET A 32 -17.65 25.46 -6.94
CA MET A 32 -16.80 24.99 -8.03
C MET A 32 -16.83 23.46 -8.13
N PHE A 33 -16.61 22.77 -7.01
CA PHE A 33 -16.52 21.31 -6.94
C PHE A 33 -17.82 20.63 -7.39
N THR A 34 -18.97 21.10 -6.91
CA THR A 34 -20.26 20.58 -7.37
C THR A 34 -20.53 20.90 -8.85
N THR A 35 -20.13 22.07 -9.33
CA THR A 35 -20.28 22.39 -10.77
C THR A 35 -19.47 21.44 -11.65
N LEU A 36 -18.26 21.06 -11.25
CA LEU A 36 -17.47 20.06 -11.98
C LEU A 36 -18.15 18.68 -12.02
N ILE A 37 -18.85 18.29 -10.94
CA ILE A 37 -19.51 16.98 -10.85
C ILE A 37 -20.80 16.92 -11.66
N PHE A 38 -21.63 17.95 -11.55
CA PHE A 38 -22.97 17.98 -12.14
C PHE A 38 -23.01 18.62 -13.53
N GLY A 39 -21.95 19.34 -13.94
CA GLY A 39 -21.91 20.11 -15.19
C GLY A 39 -22.69 21.43 -15.14
N GLU A 40 -23.36 21.71 -14.02
CA GLU A 40 -24.16 22.90 -13.78
C GLU A 40 -24.15 23.27 -12.29
N ARG A 41 -24.72 24.45 -11.96
CA ARG A 41 -24.80 24.92 -10.57
C ARG A 41 -25.80 24.08 -9.78
N ALA A 42 -25.30 23.17 -8.96
CA ALA A 42 -26.13 22.32 -8.10
C ALA A 42 -26.16 22.77 -6.63
N TYR A 43 -25.08 23.35 -6.10
CA TYR A 43 -24.95 23.64 -4.66
C TYR A 43 -25.80 24.82 -4.17
N ASN A 44 -26.49 24.63 -3.03
CA ASN A 44 -27.19 25.68 -2.30
C ASN A 44 -26.73 25.77 -0.83
N VAL A 45 -27.04 24.76 -0.01
CA VAL A 45 -26.76 24.79 1.45
C VAL A 45 -25.77 23.70 1.86
N TYR A 46 -24.76 24.06 2.65
CA TYR A 46 -23.83 23.09 3.24
C TYR A 46 -24.53 22.28 4.34
N ILE A 47 -24.38 20.95 4.30
CA ILE A 47 -24.81 20.08 5.39
C ILE A 47 -23.59 19.62 6.19
N ARG A 48 -22.72 18.81 5.57
CA ARG A 48 -21.51 18.29 6.22
C ARG A 48 -20.57 17.61 5.22
N ALA A 49 -19.29 17.51 5.57
CA ALA A 49 -18.32 16.63 4.92
C ALA A 49 -17.67 15.72 5.97
N TRP A 50 -17.30 14.50 5.56
CA TRP A 50 -16.63 13.52 6.41
C TRP A 50 -15.51 12.82 5.68
N HIS A 51 -14.53 12.34 6.44
CA HIS A 51 -13.44 11.48 6.00
C HIS A 51 -13.61 10.06 6.54
N SER A 52 -13.25 9.06 5.74
CA SER A 52 -13.14 7.66 6.16
C SER A 52 -14.46 7.09 6.70
N ILE A 53 -15.53 7.17 5.90
CA ILE A 53 -16.86 6.70 6.31
C ILE A 53 -17.13 5.30 5.77
N ILE A 54 -17.40 4.38 6.70
CA ILE A 54 -17.85 3.02 6.39
C ILE A 54 -19.37 2.98 6.48
N ILE A 55 -20.02 2.80 5.33
CA ILE A 55 -21.44 2.50 5.26
C ILE A 55 -21.53 1.01 4.99
N SER A 56 -21.97 0.27 6.01
CA SER A 56 -22.16 -1.19 5.99
C SER A 56 -20.89 -2.00 5.70
N ASN A 57 -21.07 -3.24 5.26
CA ASN A 57 -20.00 -4.17 4.86
C ASN A 57 -19.53 -3.93 3.41
N LEU A 58 -19.99 -2.88 2.74
CA LEU A 58 -19.66 -2.56 1.34
C LEU A 58 -18.34 -1.77 1.18
N GLY A 59 -17.70 -1.40 2.28
CA GLY A 59 -16.39 -0.73 2.30
C GLY A 59 -16.46 0.73 2.73
N GLU A 60 -15.33 1.40 2.55
CA GLU A 60 -15.07 2.77 3.02
C GLU A 60 -15.14 3.79 1.88
N SER A 61 -15.64 4.99 2.18
CA SER A 61 -15.50 6.17 1.34
C SER A 61 -14.40 7.03 1.90
N ASP A 62 -13.46 7.44 1.04
CA ASP A 62 -12.39 8.36 1.45
C ASP A 62 -13.02 9.67 1.95
N LEU A 63 -13.93 10.25 1.16
CA LEU A 63 -14.75 11.38 1.58
C LEU A 63 -16.24 11.19 1.24
N ILE A 64 -17.10 11.76 2.07
CA ILE A 64 -18.51 11.98 1.75
C ILE A 64 -18.81 13.46 1.94
N PHE A 65 -19.40 14.09 0.93
CA PHE A 65 -19.85 15.47 0.99
C PHE A 65 -21.37 15.55 0.81
N ARG A 66 -22.07 16.16 1.78
CA ARG A 66 -23.52 16.37 1.73
C ARG A 66 -23.87 17.85 1.68
N PHE A 67 -24.85 18.16 0.85
CA PHE A 67 -25.39 19.50 0.67
C PHE A 67 -26.85 19.42 0.25
N GLU A 68 -27.59 20.53 0.39
CA GLU A 68 -28.88 20.68 -0.27
C GLU A 68 -28.66 21.33 -1.63
N ASP A 69 -29.28 20.77 -2.66
CA ASP A 69 -29.22 21.34 -4.00
C ASP A 69 -30.12 22.59 -4.14
N ILE A 70 -30.10 23.21 -5.32
CA ILE A 70 -30.94 24.37 -5.64
C ILE A 70 -32.46 24.09 -5.59
N ASN A 71 -32.87 22.82 -5.59
CA ASN A 71 -34.25 22.38 -5.47
C ASN A 71 -34.62 21.97 -4.02
N GLY A 72 -33.67 22.06 -3.08
CA GLY A 72 -33.86 21.67 -1.68
C GLY A 72 -33.73 20.15 -1.43
N LEU A 73 -33.17 19.39 -2.36
CA LEU A 73 -32.91 17.96 -2.19
C LEU A 73 -31.60 17.74 -1.44
N ASN A 74 -31.59 16.81 -0.48
CA ASN A 74 -30.37 16.38 0.20
C ASN A 74 -29.56 15.47 -0.72
N VAL A 75 -28.40 15.93 -1.16
CA VAL A 75 -27.53 15.22 -2.11
C VAL A 75 -26.22 14.83 -1.43
N ALA A 76 -25.77 13.60 -1.67
CA ALA A 76 -24.46 13.12 -1.26
C ALA A 76 -23.51 12.95 -2.47
N ILE A 77 -22.25 13.30 -2.29
CA ILE A 77 -21.17 12.93 -3.20
C ILE A 77 -20.26 11.97 -2.43
N LEU A 78 -20.14 10.74 -2.94
CA LEU A 78 -19.20 9.75 -2.41
C LEU A 78 -17.92 9.83 -3.25
N ILE A 79 -16.81 10.19 -2.60
CA ILE A 79 -15.58 10.56 -3.27
C ILE A 79 -14.50 9.51 -2.97
N GLU A 80 -13.92 8.95 -4.02
CA GLU A 80 -12.69 8.16 -3.97
C GLU A 80 -11.51 9.04 -4.36
N ASN A 81 -10.41 8.96 -3.62
CA ASN A 81 -9.18 9.69 -3.87
C ASN A 81 -8.01 8.76 -4.19
N LYS A 82 -7.31 9.04 -5.29
CA LYS A 82 -6.16 8.23 -5.74
C LYS A 82 -4.99 9.08 -6.18
N ILE A 83 -3.79 8.73 -5.72
CA ILE A 83 -2.54 9.26 -6.27
C ILE A 83 -1.91 8.25 -7.21
N ASP A 84 -1.48 7.09 -6.70
CA ASP A 84 -0.74 6.09 -7.47
C ASP A 84 -1.05 4.64 -7.06
N SER A 85 -1.94 4.44 -6.08
CA SER A 85 -2.37 3.11 -5.66
C SER A 85 -3.15 2.39 -6.76
N THR A 86 -2.93 1.08 -6.92
CA THR A 86 -3.62 0.28 -7.93
C THR A 86 -5.14 0.24 -7.67
N PRO A 87 -5.99 0.38 -8.70
CA PRO A 87 -7.44 0.21 -8.55
C PRO A 87 -7.77 -1.12 -7.90
N MET A 88 -8.70 -1.10 -6.94
CA MET A 88 -9.31 -2.34 -6.47
C MET A 88 -10.38 -2.77 -7.45
N PRO A 89 -10.50 -4.06 -7.82
CA PRO A 89 -11.56 -4.52 -8.71
C PRO A 89 -12.95 -4.08 -8.23
N ASP A 90 -13.82 -3.65 -9.14
CA ASP A 90 -15.21 -3.26 -8.87
C ASP A 90 -15.37 -2.12 -7.85
N GLN A 91 -14.39 -1.22 -7.71
CA GLN A 91 -14.43 -0.16 -6.72
C GLN A 91 -15.55 0.84 -6.99
N GLY A 92 -15.70 1.31 -8.24
CA GLY A 92 -16.79 2.19 -8.65
C GLY A 92 -18.17 1.59 -8.36
N LEU A 93 -18.34 0.28 -8.62
CA LEU A 93 -19.58 -0.43 -8.29
C LEU A 93 -19.85 -0.42 -6.78
N ARG A 94 -18.84 -0.66 -5.94
CA ARG A 94 -19.00 -0.57 -4.47
C ARG A 94 -19.39 0.83 -4.01
N TYR A 95 -18.86 1.88 -4.63
CA TYR A 95 -19.28 3.26 -4.34
C TYR A 95 -20.75 3.49 -4.71
N HIS A 96 -21.18 3.00 -5.87
CA HIS A 96 -22.57 3.14 -6.31
C HIS A 96 -23.54 2.39 -5.37
N LEU A 97 -23.23 1.14 -5.00
CA LEU A 97 -24.03 0.36 -4.06
C LEU A 97 -24.16 1.03 -2.68
N ARG A 98 -23.11 1.72 -2.21
CA ARG A 98 -23.17 2.49 -0.95
C ARG A 98 -24.02 3.75 -1.07
N GLY A 99 -23.96 4.41 -2.23
CA GLY A 99 -24.89 5.50 -2.58
C GLY A 99 -26.35 5.07 -2.48
N GLU A 100 -26.69 3.94 -3.10
CA GLU A 100 -28.03 3.33 -3.06
C GLU A 100 -28.44 2.93 -1.65
N GLU A 101 -27.53 2.40 -0.85
CA GLU A 101 -27.82 2.06 0.54
C GLU A 101 -28.14 3.30 1.40
N GLY A 102 -27.46 4.41 1.18
CA GLY A 102 -27.78 5.67 1.86
C GLY A 102 -29.17 6.21 1.48
N ILE A 103 -29.60 6.05 0.23
CA ILE A 103 -30.99 6.35 -0.17
C ILE A 103 -31.95 5.45 0.62
N LYS A 104 -31.72 4.14 0.64
CA LYS A 104 -32.59 3.17 1.35
C LYS A 104 -32.68 3.44 2.85
N LYS A 105 -31.63 3.98 3.45
CA LYS A 105 -31.57 4.35 4.88
C LYS A 105 -32.12 5.75 5.17
N GLY A 106 -32.49 6.53 4.14
CA GLY A 106 -32.96 7.89 4.31
C GLY A 106 -31.86 8.89 4.67
N GLU A 107 -30.59 8.55 4.41
CA GLU A 107 -29.46 9.44 4.66
C GLU A 107 -29.39 10.58 3.65
N TRP A 108 -29.82 10.36 2.41
CA TRP A 108 -29.90 11.38 1.36
C TRP A 108 -30.99 11.03 0.35
N ASN A 109 -31.42 12.02 -0.42
CA ASN A 109 -32.43 11.84 -1.48
C ASN A 109 -31.81 11.42 -2.81
N ALA A 110 -30.58 11.87 -3.10
CA ALA A 110 -29.85 11.52 -4.30
C ALA A 110 -28.34 11.44 -4.01
N PHE A 111 -27.58 10.79 -4.89
CA PHE A 111 -26.13 10.79 -4.80
C PHE A 111 -25.41 10.81 -6.16
N LYS A 112 -24.12 11.15 -6.12
CA LYS A 112 -23.15 10.94 -7.20
C LYS A 112 -21.89 10.29 -6.66
N THR A 113 -21.30 9.42 -7.44
CA THR A 113 -19.96 8.87 -7.18
C THR A 113 -18.93 9.67 -7.97
N CYS A 114 -17.83 10.04 -7.31
CA CYS A 114 -16.77 10.82 -7.94
C CYS A 114 -15.42 10.21 -7.61
N ILE A 115 -14.58 10.01 -8.62
CA ILE A 115 -13.16 9.75 -8.38
C ILE A 115 -12.36 11.02 -8.62
N ILE A 116 -11.45 11.29 -7.70
CA ILE A 116 -10.47 12.35 -7.82
C ILE A 116 -9.06 11.76 -7.89
N ALA A 117 -8.30 12.15 -8.91
CA ALA A 117 -6.93 11.66 -9.09
C ALA A 117 -6.14 12.55 -10.06
N PRO A 118 -4.81 12.41 -10.16
CA PRO A 118 -4.05 13.01 -11.25
C PRO A 118 -4.61 12.60 -12.62
N LYS A 119 -4.61 13.51 -13.60
CA LYS A 119 -5.15 13.25 -14.96
C LYS A 119 -4.57 11.99 -15.60
N LYS A 120 -3.27 11.73 -15.40
CA LYS A 120 -2.59 10.51 -15.88
C LYS A 120 -3.19 9.24 -15.28
N TYR A 121 -3.56 9.26 -13.99
CA TYR A 121 -4.25 8.15 -13.33
C TYR A 121 -5.63 7.93 -13.94
N LEU A 122 -6.44 8.99 -14.05
CA LEU A 122 -7.81 8.91 -14.57
C LEU A 122 -7.85 8.33 -16.00
N VAL A 123 -6.90 8.71 -16.86
CA VAL A 123 -6.79 8.15 -18.22
C VAL A 123 -6.49 6.64 -18.19
N SER A 124 -5.68 6.18 -17.23
CA SER A 124 -5.29 4.77 -17.15
C SER A 124 -6.39 3.82 -16.66
N VAL A 125 -7.43 4.34 -16.01
CA VAL A 125 -8.51 3.55 -15.37
C VAL A 125 -9.89 3.80 -15.98
N LYS A 126 -9.96 4.63 -17.02
CA LYS A 126 -11.21 5.13 -17.60
C LYS A 126 -12.17 4.03 -18.05
N ASP A 127 -11.63 2.92 -18.54
CA ASP A 127 -12.42 1.80 -19.08
C ASP A 127 -12.66 0.68 -18.05
N THR A 128 -12.10 0.79 -16.83
CA THR A 128 -12.15 -0.28 -15.82
C THR A 128 -13.02 0.04 -14.62
N GLU A 129 -13.31 1.32 -14.35
CA GLU A 129 -14.07 1.75 -13.18
C GLU A 129 -15.23 2.67 -13.59
N CYS A 130 -16.42 2.42 -13.06
CA CYS A 130 -17.63 3.19 -13.37
C CYS A 130 -17.97 4.16 -12.22
N TYR A 131 -17.36 5.34 -12.21
CA TYR A 131 -17.80 6.48 -11.40
C TYR A 131 -18.68 7.43 -12.23
N ASP A 132 -19.64 8.10 -11.59
CA ASP A 132 -20.52 9.06 -12.29
C ASP A 132 -19.77 10.29 -12.79
N SER A 133 -18.71 10.69 -12.09
CA SER A 133 -17.89 11.85 -12.44
C SER A 133 -16.42 11.64 -12.06
N HIS A 134 -15.54 12.38 -12.74
CA HIS A 134 -14.10 12.32 -12.57
C HIS A 134 -13.56 13.75 -12.47
N ILE A 135 -12.85 14.08 -11.40
CA ILE A 135 -12.16 15.37 -11.26
C ILE A 135 -10.67 15.14 -11.18
N SER A 136 -9.92 15.80 -12.06
CA SER A 136 -8.47 15.74 -12.01
C SER A 136 -7.89 16.62 -10.90
N TYR A 137 -6.78 16.21 -10.31
CA TYR A 137 -5.99 17.09 -9.44
C TYR A 137 -5.56 18.36 -10.18
N GLU A 138 -5.35 18.31 -11.49
CA GLU A 138 -5.06 19.47 -12.31
C GLU A 138 -6.19 20.50 -12.31
N GLU A 139 -7.46 20.09 -12.30
CA GLU A 139 -8.61 21.00 -12.16
C GLU A 139 -8.63 21.67 -10.77
N ILE A 140 -8.41 20.90 -9.71
CA ILE A 140 -8.33 21.39 -8.33
C ILE A 140 -7.14 22.35 -8.16
N HIS A 141 -5.98 21.99 -8.71
CA HIS A 141 -4.79 22.83 -8.71
C HIS A 141 -5.02 24.15 -9.45
N SER A 142 -5.71 24.09 -10.59
CA SER A 142 -6.04 25.29 -11.39
C SER A 142 -6.92 26.25 -10.61
N TYR A 143 -7.93 25.72 -9.90
CA TYR A 143 -8.77 26.51 -8.98
C TYR A 143 -7.94 27.20 -7.89
N PHE A 144 -7.09 26.46 -7.15
CA PHE A 144 -6.27 27.07 -6.10
C PHE A 144 -5.27 28.09 -6.65
N THR A 145 -4.77 27.89 -7.86
CA THR A 145 -3.82 28.82 -8.49
C THR A 145 -4.53 30.10 -8.94
N SER A 146 -5.74 29.99 -9.51
CA SER A 146 -6.49 31.16 -9.98
C SER A 146 -7.01 32.02 -8.84
N GLU A 147 -7.53 31.39 -7.79
CA GLU A 147 -8.05 32.10 -6.61
C GLU A 147 -6.92 32.54 -5.66
N GLY A 148 -5.76 31.87 -5.70
CA GLY A 148 -4.66 32.05 -4.75
C GLY A 148 -3.65 33.13 -5.09
N ILE A 149 -3.88 33.98 -6.11
CA ILE A 149 -2.92 35.02 -6.55
C ILE A 149 -2.54 35.97 -5.39
N ASN A 150 -3.42 36.15 -4.40
CA ASN A 150 -3.17 36.95 -3.20
C ASN A 150 -3.60 36.22 -1.91
N ASP A 151 -3.63 34.88 -1.92
CA ASP A 151 -3.99 34.08 -0.75
C ASP A 151 -2.93 33.00 -0.51
N ASP A 152 -2.07 33.23 0.48
CA ASP A 152 -0.99 32.31 0.86
C ASP A 152 -1.50 30.92 1.27
N ARG A 153 -2.74 30.80 1.78
CA ARG A 153 -3.33 29.50 2.13
C ARG A 153 -3.67 28.72 0.88
N LEU A 154 -4.26 29.37 -0.13
CA LEU A 154 -4.57 28.72 -1.40
C LEU A 154 -3.30 28.39 -2.17
N ALA A 155 -2.28 29.26 -2.13
CA ALA A 155 -0.96 28.97 -2.72
C ALA A 155 -0.28 27.75 -2.04
N TYR A 156 -0.37 27.64 -0.71
CA TYR A 156 0.10 26.48 0.04
C TYR A 156 -0.61 25.19 -0.38
N LYS A 157 -1.95 25.23 -0.50
CA LYS A 157 -2.78 24.08 -0.94
C LYS A 157 -2.46 23.68 -2.38
N ALA A 158 -2.28 24.64 -3.28
CA ALA A 158 -1.83 24.38 -4.65
C ALA A 158 -0.48 23.64 -4.68
N ARG A 159 0.46 24.01 -3.80
CA ARG A 159 1.77 23.35 -3.68
C ARG A 159 1.66 21.88 -3.25
N ILE A 160 0.75 21.55 -2.32
CA ILE A 160 0.48 20.16 -1.92
C ILE A 160 -0.07 19.35 -3.10
N ILE A 161 -1.11 19.86 -3.78
CA ILE A 161 -1.71 19.18 -4.94
C ILE A 161 -0.66 18.99 -6.05
N SER A 162 0.21 19.98 -6.28
CA SER A 162 1.30 19.90 -7.26
C SER A 162 2.27 18.76 -6.95
N GLN A 163 2.63 18.55 -5.68
CA GLN A 163 3.48 17.43 -5.28
C GLN A 163 2.81 16.07 -5.51
N ALA A 164 1.51 15.95 -5.26
CA ALA A 164 0.77 14.72 -5.52
C ALA A 164 0.70 14.41 -7.03
N ILE A 165 0.48 15.42 -7.88
CA ILE A 165 0.56 15.29 -9.35
C ILE A 165 1.97 14.82 -9.76
N GLN A 166 3.01 15.45 -9.21
CA GLN A 166 4.39 15.08 -9.52
C GLN A 166 4.74 13.67 -9.07
N LYS A 167 4.25 13.22 -7.90
CA LYS A 167 4.43 11.86 -7.41
C LYS A 167 3.86 10.85 -8.40
N ASN A 168 2.61 11.03 -8.85
CA ASN A 168 2.01 10.17 -9.87
C ASN A 168 2.76 10.21 -11.23
N ARG A 169 3.26 11.39 -11.64
CA ARG A 169 4.05 11.52 -12.87
C ARG A 169 5.36 10.74 -12.80
N ARG A 170 6.10 10.87 -11.69
CA ARG A 170 7.38 10.18 -11.42
C ARG A 170 7.20 8.66 -11.29
N GLY A 171 6.02 8.21 -10.87
CA GLY A 171 5.76 6.82 -10.50
C GLY A 171 6.46 6.46 -9.18
N TYR A 172 6.30 5.22 -8.72
CA TYR A 172 7.02 4.73 -7.55
C TYR A 172 8.53 4.79 -7.79
N GLN A 173 9.20 5.71 -7.08
CA GLN A 173 10.64 5.86 -7.07
C GLN A 173 11.13 5.35 -5.71
N PRO A 174 11.72 4.14 -5.64
CA PRO A 174 12.23 3.65 -4.37
C PRO A 174 13.44 4.48 -3.95
N THR A 175 13.34 5.11 -2.78
CA THR A 175 14.49 5.75 -2.13
C THR A 175 15.23 4.69 -1.34
N ASP A 176 16.50 4.47 -1.67
CA ASP A 176 17.37 3.56 -0.93
C ASP A 176 17.67 4.14 0.45
N ASN A 177 17.68 3.27 1.47
CA ASN A 177 18.06 3.63 2.83
C ASN A 177 19.46 3.11 3.12
N GLU A 178 20.37 4.02 3.44
CA GLU A 178 21.78 3.70 3.68
C GLU A 178 21.96 2.78 4.89
N LEU A 179 21.18 2.96 5.97
CA LEU A 179 21.26 2.12 7.18
C LEU A 179 20.83 0.68 6.90
N VAL A 180 19.67 0.50 6.24
CA VAL A 180 19.20 -0.84 5.87
C VAL A 180 20.15 -1.49 4.87
N THR A 181 20.68 -0.70 3.94
CA THR A 181 21.66 -1.18 2.95
C THR A 181 22.95 -1.63 3.62
N ALA A 182 23.50 -0.84 4.55
CA ALA A 182 24.70 -1.18 5.32
C ALA A 182 24.47 -2.45 6.15
N PHE A 183 23.36 -2.51 6.90
CA PHE A 183 22.99 -3.68 7.69
C PHE A 183 22.95 -4.96 6.86
N VAL A 184 22.28 -4.94 5.71
CA VAL A 184 22.20 -6.12 4.83
C VAL A 184 23.56 -6.45 4.22
N LYS A 185 24.42 -5.46 3.97
CA LYS A 185 25.78 -5.69 3.47
C LYS A 185 26.63 -6.43 4.51
N ASP A 186 26.55 -6.04 5.78
CA ASP A 186 27.24 -6.70 6.89
C ASP A 186 26.69 -8.11 7.13
N TYR A 187 25.36 -8.27 7.09
CA TYR A 187 24.71 -9.59 7.13
C TYR A 187 25.24 -10.49 6.01
N CYS A 188 25.21 -10.01 4.76
CA CYS A 188 25.69 -10.76 3.60
C CYS A 188 27.16 -11.14 3.74
N LYS A 189 28.01 -10.24 4.23
CA LYS A 189 29.42 -10.52 4.47
C LYS A 189 29.58 -11.63 5.51
N TYR A 190 28.96 -11.47 6.66
CA TYR A 190 29.03 -12.42 7.77
C TYR A 190 28.54 -13.82 7.39
N ALA A 191 27.40 -13.91 6.69
CA ALA A 191 26.86 -15.18 6.24
C ALA A 191 27.74 -15.86 5.17
N ASN A 192 28.41 -15.09 4.29
CA ASN A 192 29.35 -15.67 3.32
C ASN A 192 30.62 -16.21 4.00
N GLU A 193 31.09 -15.55 5.06
CA GLU A 193 32.28 -15.95 5.80
C GLU A 193 32.03 -17.20 6.67
N ASN A 194 30.87 -17.26 7.35
CA ASN A 194 30.60 -18.27 8.37
C ASN A 194 29.64 -19.38 7.91
N TYR A 195 28.78 -19.11 6.93
CA TYR A 195 27.73 -20.02 6.44
C TYR A 195 27.70 -20.11 4.90
N SER A 196 28.88 -20.21 4.28
CA SER A 196 29.06 -20.16 2.82
C SER A 196 28.21 -21.15 2.02
N ALA A 197 27.86 -22.30 2.61
CA ALA A 197 27.00 -23.31 2.02
C ALA A 197 25.57 -22.81 1.72
N LEU A 198 25.06 -21.86 2.52
CA LEU A 198 23.73 -21.28 2.33
C LEU A 198 23.64 -20.38 1.09
N LYS A 199 24.78 -19.88 0.58
CA LYS A 199 24.87 -19.02 -0.60
C LYS A 199 23.86 -17.87 -0.57
N ILE A 200 24.08 -16.92 0.33
CA ILE A 200 23.23 -15.74 0.47
C ILE A 200 23.20 -14.92 -0.82
N GLN A 201 22.08 -14.23 -1.06
CA GLN A 201 21.96 -13.27 -2.13
C GLN A 201 23.09 -12.22 -2.13
N LYS A 202 23.37 -11.65 -3.31
CA LYS A 202 24.28 -10.51 -3.39
C LYS A 202 23.70 -9.31 -2.63
N PRO A 203 24.55 -8.52 -1.95
CA PRO A 203 24.11 -7.26 -1.38
C PRO A 203 23.64 -6.34 -2.51
N LYS A 204 22.50 -5.71 -2.29
CA LYS A 204 21.89 -4.72 -3.18
C LYS A 204 21.30 -3.60 -2.32
N PRO A 205 21.19 -2.36 -2.84
CA PRO A 205 20.52 -1.28 -2.12
C PRO A 205 19.14 -1.71 -1.62
N ARG A 206 18.80 -1.27 -0.40
CA ARG A 206 17.60 -1.68 0.33
C ARG A 206 16.78 -0.48 0.77
N GLN A 207 15.47 -0.63 0.67
CA GLN A 207 14.47 0.31 1.19
C GLN A 207 14.14 0.01 2.66
N ASP A 208 13.57 0.97 3.37
CA ASP A 208 13.13 0.89 4.78
C ASP A 208 12.36 -0.39 5.13
N ARG A 209 11.50 -0.85 4.22
CA ARG A 209 10.61 -2.00 4.43
C ARG A 209 11.16 -3.31 3.86
N SER A 210 12.40 -3.32 3.36
CA SER A 210 13.01 -4.52 2.78
C SER A 210 13.41 -5.50 3.88
N SER A 211 12.49 -6.37 4.29
CA SER A 211 12.72 -7.31 5.39
C SER A 211 13.20 -8.70 4.96
N TRP A 212 13.40 -8.95 3.67
CA TRP A 212 13.69 -10.28 3.15
C TRP A 212 15.15 -10.42 2.71
N ILE A 213 15.81 -11.45 3.24
CA ILE A 213 17.13 -11.91 2.85
C ILE A 213 17.00 -13.33 2.30
N GLU A 214 17.34 -13.49 1.01
CA GLU A 214 17.22 -14.76 0.29
C GLU A 214 18.52 -15.55 0.26
N PHE A 215 18.40 -16.87 0.23
CA PHE A 215 19.50 -17.83 0.22
C PHE A 215 19.31 -18.84 -0.92
N TYR A 216 20.42 -19.28 -1.51
CA TYR A 216 20.41 -20.10 -2.71
C TYR A 216 21.39 -21.28 -2.63
N PRO A 217 21.28 -22.14 -1.59
CA PRO A 217 22.13 -23.32 -1.45
C PRO A 217 21.96 -24.23 -2.68
N ASN A 218 23.05 -24.91 -3.06
CA ASN A 218 23.09 -25.67 -4.32
C ASN A 218 22.04 -26.79 -4.42
N VAL A 219 21.67 -27.38 -3.28
CA VAL A 219 20.72 -28.49 -3.24
C VAL A 219 19.28 -28.07 -3.54
N LEU A 220 18.95 -26.80 -3.30
CA LEU A 220 17.60 -26.30 -3.52
C LEU A 220 17.40 -25.89 -5.00
N PRO A 221 16.39 -26.45 -5.69
CA PRO A 221 16.04 -26.02 -7.04
C PRO A 221 15.41 -24.62 -6.98
N ARG A 222 16.20 -23.59 -7.28
CA ARG A 222 15.85 -22.17 -7.10
C ARG A 222 14.50 -21.73 -7.66
N LYS A 223 14.02 -22.37 -8.73
CA LYS A 223 12.73 -22.05 -9.37
C LYS A 223 11.52 -22.63 -8.61
N GLU A 224 11.75 -23.70 -7.85
CA GLU A 224 10.70 -24.49 -7.19
C GLU A 224 10.72 -24.29 -5.67
N VAL A 225 11.91 -24.07 -5.09
CA VAL A 225 12.09 -23.92 -3.64
C VAL A 225 12.86 -22.63 -3.35
N LYS A 226 12.24 -21.76 -2.55
CA LYS A 226 12.84 -20.52 -2.06
C LYS A 226 13.19 -20.63 -0.58
N LEU A 227 14.36 -20.14 -0.19
CA LEU A 227 14.81 -20.10 1.20
C LEU A 227 15.06 -18.64 1.61
N ALA A 228 14.46 -18.19 2.72
CA ALA A 228 14.57 -16.80 3.14
C ALA A 228 14.48 -16.59 4.66
N HIS A 229 15.14 -15.54 5.14
CA HIS A 229 14.93 -14.92 6.43
C HIS A 229 14.10 -13.65 6.25
N GLN A 230 12.94 -13.58 6.91
CA GLN A 230 12.11 -12.38 7.01
C GLN A 230 12.33 -11.70 8.35
N LEU A 231 13.16 -10.66 8.35
CA LEU A 231 13.66 -9.93 9.53
C LEU A 231 12.51 -9.37 10.39
N SER A 232 11.58 -8.64 9.75
CA SER A 232 10.51 -7.91 10.45
C SER A 232 9.48 -8.80 11.13
N ASN A 233 9.36 -10.06 10.69
CA ASN A 233 8.37 -11.00 11.22
C ASN A 233 9.04 -12.14 12.00
N GLY A 234 10.37 -12.14 12.12
CA GLY A 234 11.11 -13.16 12.85
C GLY A 234 10.87 -14.55 12.30
N GLN A 235 10.99 -14.74 10.98
CA GLN A 235 10.67 -16.01 10.34
C GLN A 235 11.77 -16.48 9.39
N ILE A 236 12.13 -17.76 9.56
CA ILE A 236 12.90 -18.53 8.60
C ILE A 236 11.95 -19.42 7.82
N LYS A 237 12.05 -19.45 6.49
CA LYS A 237 11.12 -20.19 5.65
C LYS A 237 11.77 -20.81 4.43
N MET A 238 11.41 -22.06 4.19
CA MET A 238 11.59 -22.77 2.94
C MET A 238 10.21 -22.89 2.27
N MET A 239 10.05 -22.34 1.07
CA MET A 239 8.78 -22.25 0.37
C MET A 239 8.82 -23.05 -0.92
N PHE A 240 7.90 -24.01 -1.06
CA PHE A 240 7.58 -24.71 -2.29
C PHE A 240 6.66 -23.84 -3.14
N VAL A 241 7.21 -23.25 -4.20
CA VAL A 241 6.55 -22.25 -5.05
C VAL A 241 5.49 -22.91 -5.94
N ASN A 242 4.31 -22.30 -6.05
CA ASN A 242 3.18 -22.80 -6.85
C ASN A 242 2.69 -24.21 -6.44
N LYS A 243 2.89 -24.57 -5.17
CA LYS A 243 2.56 -25.89 -4.61
C LYS A 243 1.44 -25.82 -3.55
N ALA A 244 0.64 -24.75 -3.56
CA ALA A 244 -0.48 -24.54 -2.63
C ALA A 244 -1.49 -25.71 -2.59
N GLU A 245 -1.70 -26.38 -3.72
CA GLU A 245 -2.63 -27.53 -3.85
C GLU A 245 -2.00 -28.83 -3.35
N ASP A 246 -0.67 -28.90 -3.29
CA ASP A 246 0.10 -30.08 -2.87
C ASP A 246 0.37 -30.11 -1.35
N ILE A 247 -0.33 -29.29 -0.54
CA ILE A 247 -0.04 -29.15 0.90
C ILE A 247 -0.13 -30.47 1.67
N GLU A 248 -1.11 -31.33 1.36
CA GLU A 248 -1.27 -32.62 2.04
C GLU A 248 -0.18 -33.63 1.62
N ILE A 249 0.29 -33.55 0.37
CA ILE A 249 1.45 -34.33 -0.11
C ILE A 249 2.70 -33.89 0.64
N ILE A 250 2.92 -32.58 0.77
CA ILE A 250 4.06 -32.01 1.50
C ILE A 250 3.99 -32.39 2.98
N ARG A 251 2.82 -32.30 3.62
CA ARG A 251 2.63 -32.72 5.02
C ARG A 251 2.94 -34.19 5.23
N THR A 252 2.46 -35.05 4.34
CA THR A 252 2.72 -36.49 4.40
C THR A 252 4.22 -36.79 4.25
N LYS A 253 4.87 -36.15 3.28
CA LYS A 253 6.28 -36.41 2.95
C LYS A 253 7.26 -35.82 3.96
N TYR A 254 7.02 -34.58 4.42
CA TYR A 254 7.92 -33.87 5.34
C TYR A 254 7.56 -34.08 6.81
N GLY A 255 6.30 -34.40 7.13
CA GLY A 255 5.77 -34.39 8.49
C GLY A 255 6.54 -35.25 9.49
N SER A 256 6.96 -36.45 9.08
CA SER A 256 7.74 -37.38 9.94
C SER A 256 9.18 -36.92 10.20
N SER A 257 9.69 -35.96 9.43
CA SER A 257 11.04 -35.42 9.57
C SER A 257 11.07 -34.00 10.15
N LEU A 258 9.91 -33.39 10.48
CA LEU A 258 9.87 -32.09 11.12
C LEU A 258 10.36 -32.17 12.57
N SER A 259 11.14 -31.18 12.98
CA SER A 259 11.38 -30.94 14.40
C SER A 259 10.18 -30.21 15.04
N ASN A 260 10.09 -30.23 16.36
CA ASN A 260 9.07 -29.49 17.12
C ASN A 260 9.09 -27.96 16.89
N ARG A 261 10.16 -27.42 16.30
CA ARG A 261 10.30 -25.99 15.96
C ARG A 261 9.80 -25.65 14.56
N MET A 262 9.44 -26.65 13.76
CA MET A 262 9.04 -26.48 12.36
C MET A 262 7.53 -26.63 12.20
N SER A 263 6.93 -25.78 11.37
CA SER A 263 5.51 -25.93 10.96
C SER A 263 5.37 -25.88 9.45
N ILE A 264 4.36 -26.58 8.93
CA ILE A 264 3.95 -26.53 7.52
C ILE A 264 2.65 -25.75 7.39
N GLU A 265 2.69 -24.69 6.60
CA GLU A 265 1.56 -23.77 6.41
C GLU A 265 1.41 -23.38 4.94
N LYS A 266 0.19 -23.04 4.52
CA LYS A 266 -0.06 -22.43 3.22
C LYS A 266 0.38 -20.97 3.24
N ALA A 267 0.99 -20.50 2.14
CA ALA A 267 1.42 -19.12 1.96
C ALA A 267 1.09 -18.66 0.53
N GLY A 268 -0.12 -18.11 0.35
CA GLY A 268 -0.64 -17.73 -0.97
C GLY A 268 -0.69 -18.94 -1.92
N LYS A 269 0.02 -18.84 -3.05
CA LYS A 269 0.18 -19.93 -4.05
C LYS A 269 1.25 -20.96 -3.67
N SER A 270 1.91 -20.82 -2.52
CA SER A 270 3.01 -21.68 -2.07
C SER A 270 2.67 -22.44 -0.79
N VAL A 271 3.47 -23.44 -0.45
CA VAL A 271 3.49 -24.08 0.88
C VAL A 271 4.83 -23.80 1.52
N LYS A 272 4.85 -23.39 2.78
CA LYS A 272 6.08 -23.08 3.52
C LYS A 272 6.30 -24.08 4.66
N VAL A 273 7.55 -24.51 4.82
CA VAL A 273 8.08 -25.05 6.08
C VAL A 273 8.78 -23.87 6.76
N MET A 274 8.41 -23.54 7.99
CA MET A 274 8.92 -22.36 8.68
C MET A 274 9.43 -22.65 10.09
N MET A 275 10.30 -21.78 10.59
CA MET A 275 10.75 -21.70 11.98
C MET A 275 10.66 -20.24 12.46
N LYS A 276 10.25 -20.03 13.71
CA LYS A 276 10.23 -18.69 14.33
C LYS A 276 11.61 -18.37 14.91
N VAL A 277 12.04 -17.13 14.72
CA VAL A 277 13.24 -16.51 15.28
C VAL A 277 12.89 -15.12 15.79
N ASN A 278 13.82 -14.43 16.48
CA ASN A 278 13.55 -13.08 16.95
C ASN A 278 13.49 -12.09 15.77
N GLU A 279 12.61 -11.10 15.89
CA GLU A 279 12.49 -10.02 14.90
C GLU A 279 13.72 -9.11 14.92
N ILE A 280 14.09 -8.64 13.73
CA ILE A 280 15.17 -7.67 13.53
C ILE A 280 14.60 -6.47 12.79
N ASN A 281 14.85 -5.28 13.33
CA ASN A 281 14.55 -4.01 12.68
C ASN A 281 15.87 -3.27 12.36
N PRO A 282 16.34 -3.31 11.10
CA PRO A 282 17.58 -2.66 10.69
C PRO A 282 17.61 -1.13 10.84
N LEU A 283 16.45 -0.49 11.05
CA LEU A 283 16.37 0.95 11.33
C LEU A 283 16.60 1.28 12.81
N LYS A 284 16.50 0.28 13.70
CA LYS A 284 16.58 0.46 15.16
C LYS A 284 17.80 -0.19 15.80
N LYS A 285 18.37 -1.21 15.15
CA LYS A 285 19.51 -1.96 15.65
C LYS A 285 20.54 -2.13 14.55
N ASN A 286 21.80 -1.95 14.88
CA ASN A 286 22.91 -2.26 13.98
C ASN A 286 23.20 -3.77 13.94
N PHE A 287 24.11 -4.20 13.06
CA PHE A 287 24.43 -5.61 12.86
C PHE A 287 24.97 -6.29 14.12
N ASP A 288 25.92 -5.65 14.81
CA ASP A 288 26.60 -6.23 15.98
C ASP A 288 25.65 -6.45 17.16
N GLU A 289 24.68 -5.56 17.36
CA GLU A 289 23.66 -5.67 18.42
C GLU A 289 22.73 -6.89 18.27
N VAL A 290 22.60 -7.45 17.07
CA VAL A 290 21.71 -8.59 16.77
C VAL A 290 22.45 -9.79 16.23
N LYS A 291 23.79 -9.81 16.31
CA LYS A 291 24.62 -10.86 15.72
C LYS A 291 24.22 -12.26 16.19
N GLU A 292 23.96 -12.44 17.49
CA GLU A 292 23.52 -13.74 18.04
C GLU A 292 22.15 -14.19 17.49
N ILE A 293 21.24 -13.24 17.23
CA ILE A 293 19.95 -13.53 16.59
C ILE A 293 20.17 -13.97 15.14
N ILE A 294 21.11 -13.32 14.44
CA ILE A 294 21.49 -13.66 13.07
C ILE A 294 22.11 -15.05 13.01
N ASP A 295 23.00 -15.41 13.95
CA ASP A 295 23.58 -16.74 14.07
C ASP A 295 22.48 -17.80 14.25
N SER A 296 21.59 -17.60 15.21
CA SER A 296 20.46 -18.51 15.45
C SER A 296 19.57 -18.65 14.20
N ALA A 297 19.38 -17.58 13.43
CA ALA A 297 18.64 -17.60 12.18
C ALA A 297 19.35 -18.39 11.07
N LEU A 298 20.68 -18.23 10.93
CA LEU A 298 21.51 -18.95 9.96
C LEU A 298 21.59 -20.46 10.28
N ASP A 299 21.60 -20.82 11.56
CA ASP A 299 21.47 -22.22 12.00
C ASP A 299 20.12 -22.82 11.61
N CYS A 300 19.03 -22.07 11.81
CA CYS A 300 17.69 -22.50 11.39
C CYS A 300 17.58 -22.67 9.87
N LEU A 301 18.20 -21.77 9.09
CA LEU A 301 18.28 -21.89 7.63
C LEU A 301 19.01 -23.18 7.24
N SER A 302 20.13 -23.48 7.91
CA SER A 302 20.91 -24.71 7.67
C SER A 302 20.10 -25.97 8.00
N GLN A 303 19.30 -25.95 9.07
CA GLN A 303 18.40 -27.06 9.40
C GLN A 303 17.34 -27.31 8.32
N LEU A 304 16.77 -26.26 7.71
CA LEU A 304 15.82 -26.43 6.61
C LEU A 304 16.48 -27.00 5.34
N VAL A 305 17.75 -26.66 5.08
CA VAL A 305 18.53 -27.24 3.99
C VAL A 305 18.77 -28.73 4.22
N ILE A 306 19.20 -29.12 5.42
CA ILE A 306 19.41 -30.52 5.80
C ILE A 306 18.11 -31.32 5.73
N LEU A 307 16.99 -30.74 6.17
CA LEU A 307 15.66 -31.36 6.05
C LEU A 307 15.33 -31.65 4.59
N TYR A 308 15.55 -30.69 3.70
CA TYR A 308 15.31 -30.88 2.27
C TYR A 308 16.25 -31.93 1.67
N GLU A 309 17.52 -31.96 2.05
CA GLU A 309 18.48 -33.00 1.62
C GLU A 309 18.01 -34.40 2.01
N LYS A 310 17.47 -34.55 3.22
CA LYS A 310 16.96 -35.83 3.72
C LYS A 310 15.69 -36.28 2.99
N VAL A 311 14.77 -35.35 2.69
CA VAL A 311 13.42 -35.67 2.22
C VAL A 311 13.27 -35.57 0.69
N GLY A 312 13.93 -34.61 0.06
CA GLY A 312 13.97 -34.40 -1.38
C GLY A 312 12.78 -33.64 -1.98
N ARG A 313 12.76 -33.57 -3.32
CA ARG A 313 11.78 -32.83 -4.13
C ARG A 313 10.33 -33.27 -3.88
N ILE A 314 9.38 -32.37 -4.15
CA ILE A 314 7.94 -32.67 -4.20
C ILE A 314 7.55 -33.09 -5.61
#